data_AF-A0A3A0DHF6-F1
#
_entry.id   AF-A0A3A0DHF6-F1
#
_cell.length_a   1.000
_cell.length_b   1.000
_cell.length_c   1.000
_cell.angle_alpha   90.00
_cell.angle_beta   90.00
_cell.angle_gamma   90.00
#
_symmetry.space_group_name_H-M   'P 1'
#
loop_
_entity.id
_entity.type
_entity.pdbx_description
1 polymer ?
#
loop_
_entity_poly.entity_id
_entity_poly.type
_entity_poly.pdbx_seq_one_letter_code
_entity_poly.pdbx_strand_id
1 'polypeptide(L)'
;MRMASLYRKSVVVTDPTTGEKIKTQSKKWWGQFKDANGRLRRHPLAVDKMAAHAMLNTYVKRVEREKAGLVDPTDEQRKQPLSVHVAEFKAHQENKNLTAKQIKETHSQLQTIAAAFKWQRIADISVGSIMDFLGKLRRDGRSAQTCNHYLKAVKTFSRWLVWDRRTPYDSLAHLSRFNVAADWRHDRQALSQEEFTRLVDAAKVGKRFEGIRGAASMRFHRPDSGLGLIDKAVAAPSRCHTPIVSSIRTASLHSRAKSPDFVMATPHFPCALKIANARARR
;
A
#
# COMPACT_ATOMS: atom_id res chain seq x y z
N MET A 1 -0.19 -4.90 50.22
CA MET A 1 0.84 -5.83 49.69
C MET A 1 1.55 -5.15 48.53
N ARG A 2 2.88 -4.94 48.57
CA ARG A 2 3.62 -4.29 47.47
C ARG A 2 3.51 -5.14 46.19
N MET A 3 3.06 -4.54 45.08
CA MET A 3 2.89 -5.25 43.80
C MET A 3 4.22 -5.55 43.09
N ALA A 4 5.27 -4.80 43.42
CA ALA A 4 6.61 -5.02 42.95
C ALA A 4 7.66 -4.64 44.01
N SER A 5 8.80 -5.32 44.00
CA SER A 5 9.93 -5.04 44.89
C SER A 5 11.25 -5.12 44.12
N LEU A 6 12.18 -4.28 44.53
CA LEU A 6 13.57 -4.29 44.04
C LEU A 6 14.44 -4.90 45.13
N TYR A 7 15.32 -5.83 44.77
CA TYR A 7 16.24 -6.45 45.72
C TYR A 7 17.57 -6.82 45.05
N ARG A 8 18.61 -7.03 45.84
CA ARG A 8 19.86 -7.65 45.37
C ARG A 8 19.86 -9.11 45.75
N LYS A 9 19.96 -9.98 44.75
CA LYS A 9 20.04 -11.44 44.96
C LYS A 9 21.36 -11.78 45.64
N SER A 10 21.36 -12.61 46.67
CA SER A 10 22.58 -13.19 47.23
C SER A 10 23.15 -14.21 46.25
N VAL A 11 24.46 -14.12 46.00
CA VAL A 11 25.20 -15.00 45.11
C VAL A 11 26.43 -15.48 45.88
N VAL A 12 26.73 -16.77 45.76
CA VAL A 12 27.96 -17.32 46.31
C VAL A 12 29.05 -17.12 45.27
N VAL A 13 30.10 -16.39 45.64
CA VAL A 13 31.27 -16.12 44.81
C VAL A 13 32.48 -16.72 45.51
N THR A 14 33.36 -17.39 44.78
CA THR A 14 34.63 -17.88 45.30
C THR A 14 35.64 -16.76 45.28
N ASP A 15 36.30 -16.49 46.40
CA ASP A 15 37.34 -15.48 46.46
C ASP A 15 38.61 -15.96 45.72
N PRO A 16 39.18 -15.13 44.82
CA PRO A 16 40.30 -15.53 43.97
C PRO A 16 41.63 -15.70 44.74
N THR A 17 41.74 -15.11 45.93
CA THR A 17 42.95 -15.12 46.77
C THR A 17 42.95 -16.21 47.82
N THR A 18 41.79 -16.55 48.39
CA THR A 18 41.64 -17.51 49.50
C THR A 18 40.94 -18.81 49.10
N GLY A 19 40.28 -18.87 47.93
CA GLY A 19 39.57 -20.06 47.46
C GLY A 19 38.28 -20.39 48.22
N GLU A 20 37.93 -19.60 49.25
CA GLU A 20 36.72 -19.78 50.05
C GLU A 20 35.48 -19.21 49.38
N LYS A 21 34.32 -19.80 49.67
CA LYS A 21 33.02 -19.39 49.12
C LYS A 21 32.37 -18.32 49.98
N ILE A 22 32.32 -17.08 49.50
CA ILE A 22 31.73 -15.94 50.20
C ILE A 22 30.34 -15.60 49.63
N LYS A 23 29.38 -15.32 50.51
CA LYS A 23 28.05 -14.83 50.14
C LYS A 23 28.13 -13.32 49.83
N THR A 24 28.07 -12.96 48.56
CA THR A 24 28.10 -11.56 48.10
C THR A 24 26.79 -11.18 47.43
N GLN A 25 26.44 -9.89 47.43
CA GLN A 25 25.27 -9.41 46.71
C GLN A 25 25.52 -9.33 45.20
N SER A 26 24.50 -9.63 44.40
CA SER A 26 24.55 -9.46 42.95
C SER A 26 24.83 -8.00 42.60
N LYS A 27 25.71 -7.79 41.61
CA LYS A 27 26.03 -6.47 41.06
C LYS A 27 24.81 -5.79 40.44
N LYS A 28 23.87 -6.56 39.88
CA LYS A 28 22.63 -6.06 39.28
C LYS A 28 21.49 -6.08 40.30
N TRP A 29 20.63 -5.07 40.25
CA TRP A 29 19.35 -5.10 40.92
C TRP A 29 18.40 -6.07 40.22
N TRP A 30 17.62 -6.78 41.02
CA TRP A 30 16.58 -7.69 40.57
C TRP A 30 15.22 -7.09 40.88
N GLY A 31 14.32 -7.14 39.91
CA GLY A 31 12.91 -6.79 40.09
C GLY A 31 12.08 -8.03 40.30
N GLN A 32 11.24 -8.02 41.32
CA GLN A 32 10.18 -8.99 41.53
C GLN A 32 8.82 -8.30 41.32
N PHE A 33 7.96 -8.85 40.48
CA PHE A 33 6.61 -8.34 40.26
C PHE A 33 5.64 -9.49 40.00
N LYS A 34 4.33 -9.26 40.20
CA LYS A 34 3.27 -10.21 39.86
C LYS A 34 2.78 -9.95 38.43
N ASP A 35 2.70 -10.97 37.59
CA ASP A 35 2.10 -10.92 36.26
C ASP A 35 0.56 -10.74 36.33
N ALA A 36 -0.08 -10.53 35.17
CA ALA A 36 -1.54 -10.47 35.04
C ALA A 36 -2.23 -11.71 35.67
N ASN A 37 -1.62 -12.88 35.49
CA ASN A 37 -2.09 -14.17 36.03
C ASN A 37 -1.71 -14.42 37.50
N GLY A 38 -1.21 -13.40 38.22
CA GLY A 38 -0.85 -13.49 39.63
C GLY A 38 0.46 -14.24 39.95
N ARG A 39 1.16 -14.79 38.94
CA ARG A 39 2.46 -15.46 39.11
C ARG A 39 3.58 -14.45 39.40
N LEU A 40 4.47 -14.78 40.32
CA LEU A 40 5.64 -13.96 40.63
C LEU A 40 6.74 -14.18 39.60
N ARG A 41 7.13 -13.13 38.88
CA ARG A 41 8.30 -13.11 38.00
C ARG A 41 9.44 -12.35 38.65
N ARG A 42 10.65 -12.82 38.36
CA ARG A 42 11.91 -12.22 38.82
C ARG A 42 12.78 -11.97 37.59
N HIS A 43 13.12 -10.71 37.34
CA HIS A 43 13.98 -10.32 36.23
C HIS A 43 15.18 -9.51 36.72
N PRO A 44 16.39 -9.77 36.21
CA PRO A 44 17.52 -8.88 36.40
C PRO A 44 17.26 -7.58 35.64
N LEU A 45 17.54 -6.45 36.28
CA LEU A 45 17.32 -5.11 35.74
C LEU A 45 18.70 -4.47 35.47
N ALA A 46 18.99 -3.33 36.10
CA ALA A 46 20.23 -2.57 35.94
C ALA A 46 21.15 -2.66 37.17
N VAL A 47 22.39 -2.20 37.02
CA VAL A 47 23.35 -2.01 38.13
C VAL A 47 22.96 -0.81 39.00
N ASP A 48 22.48 0.26 38.35
CA ASP A 48 22.01 1.47 39.03
C ASP A 48 20.59 1.31 39.57
N LYS A 49 20.38 1.77 40.80
CA LYS A 49 19.11 1.64 41.50
C LYS A 49 17.99 2.42 40.81
N MET A 50 18.28 3.62 40.32
CA MET A 50 17.30 4.48 39.64
C MET A 50 16.86 3.90 38.28
N ALA A 51 17.82 3.48 37.45
CA ALA A 51 17.54 2.83 36.18
C ALA A 51 16.75 1.52 36.39
N ALA A 52 17.11 0.72 37.40
CA ALA A 52 16.38 -0.48 37.74
C ALA A 52 14.94 -0.18 38.18
N HIS A 53 14.74 0.86 38.99
CA HIS A 53 13.40 1.28 39.38
C HIS A 53 12.55 1.74 38.19
N ALA A 54 13.13 2.51 37.25
CA ALA A 54 12.45 2.91 36.02
C ALA A 54 12.02 1.70 35.17
N MET A 55 12.92 0.72 34.95
CA MET A 55 12.60 -0.52 34.23
C MET A 55 11.49 -1.32 34.94
N LEU A 56 11.54 -1.42 36.28
CA LEU A 56 10.52 -2.09 37.07
C LEU A 56 9.15 -1.42 36.89
N ASN A 57 9.11 -0.09 36.91
CA ASN A 57 7.88 0.66 36.66
C ASN A 57 7.34 0.43 35.25
N THR A 58 8.19 0.25 34.23
CA THR A 58 7.75 -0.13 32.88
C THR A 58 7.06 -1.49 32.88
N TYR A 59 7.59 -2.48 33.61
CA TYR A 59 6.97 -3.81 33.73
C TYR A 59 5.65 -3.77 34.49
N VAL A 60 5.60 -3.06 35.62
CA VAL A 60 4.36 -2.91 36.41
C VAL A 60 3.28 -2.23 35.59
N LYS A 61 3.60 -1.12 34.90
CA LYS A 61 2.65 -0.44 33.99
C LYS A 61 2.13 -1.36 32.89
N ARG A 62 2.98 -2.22 32.32
CA ARG A 62 2.55 -3.21 31.31
C ARG A 62 1.56 -4.21 31.91
N VAL A 63 1.86 -4.78 33.08
CA VAL A 63 0.95 -5.72 33.75
C VAL A 63 -0.36 -5.05 34.18
N GLU A 64 -0.31 -3.81 34.67
CA GLU A 64 -1.51 -3.06 35.03
C GLU A 64 -2.41 -2.81 33.81
N ARG A 65 -1.82 -2.49 32.66
CA ARG A 65 -2.55 -2.38 31.38
C ARG A 65 -3.15 -3.72 30.95
N GLU A 66 -2.38 -4.81 31.04
CA GLU A 66 -2.88 -6.16 30.74
C GLU A 66 -4.06 -6.54 31.66
N LYS A 67 -3.96 -6.27 32.97
CA LYS A 67 -5.05 -6.53 33.94
C LYS A 67 -6.28 -5.67 33.71
N ALA A 68 -6.09 -4.45 33.25
CA ALA A 68 -7.18 -3.55 32.87
C ALA A 68 -7.82 -3.91 31.52
N GLY A 69 -7.34 -4.97 30.83
CA GLY A 69 -7.78 -5.31 29.48
C GLY A 69 -7.33 -4.30 28.41
N LEU A 70 -6.51 -3.32 28.79
CA LEU A 70 -5.90 -2.32 27.92
C LEU A 70 -4.60 -2.86 27.31
N VAL A 71 -4.63 -4.13 26.87
CA VAL A 71 -3.55 -4.69 26.07
C VAL A 71 -3.53 -3.90 24.77
N ASP A 72 -2.39 -3.30 24.43
CA ASP A 72 -2.23 -2.62 23.16
C ASP A 72 -2.40 -3.66 22.05
N PRO A 73 -3.48 -3.63 21.23
CA PRO A 73 -3.71 -4.63 20.19
C PRO A 73 -2.53 -4.73 19.22
N THR A 74 -1.75 -3.66 19.10
CA THR A 74 -0.51 -3.61 18.31
C THR A 74 0.52 -4.64 18.79
N ASP A 75 0.67 -4.89 20.09
CA ASP A 75 1.71 -5.78 20.63
C ASP A 75 1.42 -7.27 20.41
N GLU A 76 0.15 -7.67 20.37
CA GLU A 76 -0.24 -9.02 19.99
C GLU A 76 -0.05 -9.26 18.49
N GLN A 77 -0.48 -8.30 17.68
CA GLN A 77 -0.36 -8.37 16.22
C GLN A 77 1.11 -8.39 15.76
N ARG A 78 2.01 -7.73 16.48
CA ARG A 78 3.45 -7.78 16.21
C ARG A 78 4.07 -9.17 16.39
N LYS A 79 3.51 -10.03 17.25
CA LYS A 79 4.00 -11.40 17.48
C LYS A 79 3.55 -12.36 16.39
N GLN A 80 2.46 -12.03 15.69
CA GLN A 80 1.92 -12.84 14.61
C GLN A 80 2.88 -12.89 13.40
N PRO A 81 2.91 -14.00 12.66
CA PRO A 81 3.74 -14.13 11.47
C PRO A 81 3.21 -13.26 10.33
N LEU A 82 4.10 -12.82 9.45
CA LEU A 82 3.79 -11.97 8.31
C LEU A 82 2.76 -12.59 7.36
N SER A 83 2.73 -13.92 7.24
CA SER A 83 1.77 -14.65 6.41
C SER A 83 0.31 -14.38 6.79
N VAL A 84 0.02 -14.28 8.09
CA VAL A 84 -1.33 -13.99 8.60
C VAL A 84 -1.72 -12.57 8.20
N HIS A 85 -0.82 -11.59 8.41
CA HIS A 85 -1.04 -10.19 8.02
C HIS A 85 -1.29 -10.04 6.51
N VAL A 86 -0.55 -10.78 5.67
CA VAL A 86 -0.72 -10.74 4.22
C VAL A 86 -2.07 -11.34 3.79
N ALA A 87 -2.53 -12.41 4.44
CA ALA A 87 -3.83 -13.01 4.19
C ALA A 87 -4.99 -12.08 4.60
N GLU A 88 -4.90 -11.45 5.78
CA GLU A 88 -5.89 -10.46 6.23
C GLU A 88 -5.90 -9.21 5.35
N PHE A 89 -4.74 -8.77 4.86
CA PHE A 89 -4.65 -7.67 3.90
C PHE A 89 -5.37 -8.00 2.59
N LYS A 90 -5.26 -9.26 2.13
CA LYS A 90 -5.99 -9.74 0.95
C LYS A 90 -7.50 -9.70 1.18
N ALA A 91 -7.98 -10.24 2.31
CA ALA A 91 -9.41 -10.20 2.66
C ALA A 91 -9.94 -8.76 2.75
N HIS A 92 -9.15 -7.84 3.31
CA HIS A 92 -9.50 -6.43 3.36
C HIS A 92 -9.58 -5.79 1.95
N GLN A 93 -8.71 -6.18 1.02
CA GLN A 93 -8.79 -5.70 -0.37
C GLN A 93 -10.01 -6.26 -1.12
N GLU A 94 -10.38 -7.51 -0.84
CA GLU A 94 -11.59 -8.14 -1.38
C GLU A 94 -12.84 -7.42 -0.88
N ASN A 95 -12.92 -7.10 0.41
CA ASN A 95 -14.02 -6.34 1.01
C ASN A 95 -14.13 -4.89 0.47
N LYS A 96 -13.01 -4.32 0.03
CA LYS A 96 -12.97 -2.99 -0.62
C LYS A 96 -13.40 -3.02 -2.10
N ASN A 97 -13.78 -4.18 -2.63
CA ASN A 97 -14.18 -4.37 -4.02
C ASN A 97 -13.11 -3.93 -5.05
N LEU A 98 -11.83 -4.12 -4.71
CA LEU A 98 -10.74 -3.94 -5.67
C LEU A 98 -10.82 -5.00 -6.77
N THR A 99 -10.34 -4.67 -7.98
CA THR A 99 -10.36 -5.62 -9.09
C THR A 99 -9.48 -6.83 -8.74
N ALA A 100 -9.95 -8.06 -8.99
CA ALA A 100 -9.21 -9.30 -8.70
C ALA A 100 -7.78 -9.31 -9.27
N LYS A 101 -7.59 -8.70 -10.46
CA LYS A 101 -6.28 -8.48 -11.06
C LYS A 101 -5.34 -7.66 -10.17
N GLN A 102 -5.83 -6.55 -9.61
CA GLN A 102 -5.05 -5.67 -8.75
C GLN A 102 -4.67 -6.37 -7.44
N ILE A 103 -5.59 -7.15 -6.88
CA ILE A 103 -5.34 -7.94 -5.66
C ILE A 103 -4.23 -8.96 -5.93
N LYS A 104 -4.34 -9.73 -7.02
CA LYS A 104 -3.35 -10.73 -7.42
C LYS A 104 -1.97 -10.11 -7.68
N GLU A 105 -1.92 -9.00 -8.40
CA GLU A 105 -0.67 -8.31 -8.72
C GLU A 105 0.01 -7.76 -7.45
N THR A 106 -0.74 -7.09 -6.59
CA THR A 106 -0.24 -6.55 -5.31
C THR A 106 0.28 -7.67 -4.40
N HIS A 107 -0.48 -8.75 -4.27
CA HIS A 107 -0.11 -9.89 -3.43
C HIS A 107 1.14 -10.61 -3.95
N SER A 108 1.23 -10.83 -5.27
CA SER A 108 2.40 -11.45 -5.89
C SER A 108 3.66 -10.61 -5.71
N GLN A 109 3.56 -9.29 -5.85
CA GLN A 109 4.67 -8.37 -5.62
C GLN A 109 5.14 -8.38 -4.16
N LEU A 110 4.20 -8.36 -3.20
CA LEU A 110 4.50 -8.47 -1.77
C LEU A 110 5.20 -9.79 -1.43
N GLN A 111 4.69 -10.92 -1.93
CA GLN A 111 5.28 -12.24 -1.70
C GLN A 111 6.69 -12.35 -2.30
N THR A 112 6.91 -11.77 -3.48
CA THR A 112 8.24 -11.75 -4.12
C THR A 112 9.27 -11.05 -3.23
N ILE A 113 8.91 -9.90 -2.67
CA ILE A 113 9.80 -9.14 -1.78
C ILE A 113 9.99 -9.85 -0.45
N ALA A 114 8.90 -10.33 0.16
CA ALA A 114 8.95 -11.05 1.43
C ALA A 114 9.81 -12.33 1.33
N ALA A 115 9.74 -13.05 0.20
CA ALA A 115 10.58 -14.22 -0.05
C ALA A 115 12.06 -13.84 -0.25
N ALA A 116 12.35 -12.75 -0.97
CA ALA A 116 13.72 -12.31 -1.23
C ALA A 116 14.50 -11.95 0.05
N PHE A 117 13.82 -11.39 1.05
CA PHE A 117 14.42 -10.99 2.34
C PHE A 117 14.00 -11.86 3.52
N LYS A 118 13.27 -12.95 3.25
CA LYS A 118 12.78 -13.93 4.23
C LYS A 118 12.03 -13.30 5.42
N TRP A 119 11.24 -12.25 5.17
CA TRP A 119 10.50 -11.56 6.24
C TRP A 119 9.55 -12.52 6.96
N GLN A 120 9.68 -12.62 8.28
CA GLN A 120 8.84 -13.49 9.12
C GLN A 120 7.85 -12.67 9.93
N ARG A 121 8.19 -11.44 10.30
CA ARG A 121 7.37 -10.55 11.13
C ARG A 121 7.30 -9.15 10.54
N ILE A 122 6.37 -8.36 11.05
CA ILE A 122 6.23 -6.95 10.68
C ILE A 122 7.52 -6.16 10.97
N ALA A 123 8.24 -6.50 12.04
CA ALA A 123 9.49 -5.83 12.43
C ALA A 123 10.63 -6.00 11.41
N ASP A 124 10.56 -7.01 10.54
CA ASP A 124 11.60 -7.27 9.54
C ASP A 124 11.47 -6.34 8.32
N ILE A 125 10.33 -5.63 8.20
CA ILE A 125 10.07 -4.68 7.11
C ILE A 125 10.95 -3.45 7.31
N SER A 126 12.06 -3.39 6.57
CA SER A 126 13.01 -2.30 6.63
C SER A 126 13.09 -1.54 5.32
N VAL A 127 13.33 -0.23 5.41
CA VAL A 127 13.57 0.65 4.26
C VAL A 127 14.75 0.15 3.42
N GLY A 128 15.84 -0.25 4.08
CA GLY A 128 17.05 -0.76 3.44
C GLY A 128 16.77 -1.98 2.55
N SER A 129 16.07 -2.98 3.08
CA SER A 129 15.74 -4.18 2.29
C SER A 129 14.93 -3.87 1.02
N ILE A 130 13.99 -2.92 1.10
CA ILE A 130 13.20 -2.50 -0.07
C ILE A 130 14.07 -1.75 -1.08
N MET A 131 14.95 -0.85 -0.60
CA MET A 131 15.88 -0.14 -1.47
C MET A 131 16.86 -1.08 -2.17
N ASP A 132 17.38 -2.07 -1.46
CA ASP A 132 18.25 -3.11 -2.03
C ASP A 132 17.51 -3.93 -3.09
N PHE A 133 16.25 -4.27 -2.84
CA PHE A 133 15.40 -4.96 -3.81
C PHE A 133 15.21 -4.15 -5.09
N LEU A 134 14.84 -2.87 -4.95
CA LEU A 134 14.60 -1.97 -6.06
C LEU A 134 15.90 -1.70 -6.84
N GLY A 135 17.04 -1.59 -6.14
CA GLY A 135 18.36 -1.49 -6.74
C GLY A 135 18.75 -2.74 -7.54
N LYS A 136 18.44 -3.94 -7.04
CA LYS A 136 18.60 -5.20 -7.79
C LYS A 136 17.76 -5.20 -9.07
N LEU A 137 16.46 -4.91 -8.97
CA LEU A 137 15.58 -4.84 -10.14
C LEU A 137 16.07 -3.84 -11.20
N ARG A 138 16.64 -2.70 -10.78
CA ARG A 138 17.23 -1.71 -11.69
C ARG A 138 18.47 -2.23 -12.39
N ARG A 139 19.35 -2.94 -11.69
CA ARG A 139 20.53 -3.61 -12.29
C ARG A 139 20.13 -4.70 -13.28
N ASP A 140 19.02 -5.39 -13.01
CA ASP A 140 18.44 -6.38 -13.93
C ASP A 140 17.71 -5.75 -15.13
N GLY A 141 17.84 -4.42 -15.32
CA GLY A 141 17.31 -3.69 -16.47
C GLY A 141 15.81 -3.38 -16.39
N ARG A 142 15.15 -3.58 -15.25
CA ARG A 142 13.71 -3.28 -15.11
C ARG A 142 13.44 -1.77 -15.16
N SER A 143 12.28 -1.39 -15.69
CA SER A 143 11.87 0.02 -15.81
C SER A 143 11.58 0.66 -14.46
N ALA A 144 11.75 1.98 -14.37
CA ALA A 144 11.36 2.78 -13.21
C ALA A 144 9.87 2.61 -12.87
N GLN A 145 9.02 2.44 -13.89
CA GLN A 145 7.61 2.12 -13.71
C GLN A 145 7.40 0.78 -12.99
N THR A 146 8.13 -0.26 -13.38
CA THR A 146 8.07 -1.57 -12.71
C THR A 146 8.46 -1.44 -11.24
N CYS A 147 9.57 -0.74 -10.97
CA CYS A 147 10.05 -0.49 -9.61
C CYS A 147 8.98 0.25 -8.77
N ASN A 148 8.30 1.24 -9.38
CA ASN A 148 7.22 1.96 -8.73
C ASN A 148 5.98 1.10 -8.45
N HIS A 149 5.70 0.06 -9.25
CA HIS A 149 4.62 -0.88 -8.94
C HIS A 149 4.92 -1.67 -7.67
N TYR A 150 6.13 -2.24 -7.55
CA TYR A 150 6.57 -2.91 -6.32
C TYR A 150 6.52 -1.97 -5.12
N LEU A 151 7.06 -0.75 -5.25
CA LEU A 151 7.02 0.24 -4.18
C LEU A 151 5.58 0.58 -3.77
N LYS A 152 4.66 0.72 -4.73
CA LYS A 152 3.25 0.99 -4.46
C LYS A 152 2.60 -0.15 -3.67
N ALA A 153 2.88 -1.41 -4.02
CA ALA A 153 2.34 -2.57 -3.32
C ALA A 153 2.77 -2.57 -1.85
N VAL A 154 4.08 -2.39 -1.59
CA VAL A 154 4.62 -2.39 -0.23
C VAL A 154 4.11 -1.18 0.59
N LYS A 155 4.06 0.02 0.01
CA LYS A 155 3.53 1.19 0.71
C LYS A 155 2.04 1.06 1.04
N THR A 156 1.25 0.44 0.15
CA THR A 156 -0.18 0.22 0.42
C THR A 156 -0.36 -0.78 1.58
N PHE A 157 0.45 -1.83 1.63
CA PHE A 157 0.47 -2.78 2.74
C PHE A 157 0.90 -2.13 4.06
N SER A 158 2.02 -1.38 4.07
CA SER A 158 2.52 -0.69 5.28
C SER A 158 1.50 0.30 5.85
N ARG A 159 0.82 1.06 4.99
CA ARG A 159 -0.26 1.97 5.42
C ARG A 159 -1.45 1.22 6.01
N TRP A 160 -1.81 0.07 5.43
CA TRP A 160 -2.87 -0.76 5.99
C TRP A 160 -2.51 -1.30 7.38
N LEU A 161 -1.25 -1.70 7.60
CA LEU A 161 -0.78 -2.11 8.94
C LEU A 161 -0.93 -1.02 10.00
N VAL A 162 -0.79 0.26 9.61
CA VAL A 162 -1.01 1.39 10.53
C VAL A 162 -2.50 1.62 10.77
N TRP A 163 -3.32 1.60 9.71
CA TRP A 163 -4.77 1.80 9.84
C TRP A 163 -5.45 0.72 10.69
N ASP A 164 -5.00 -0.53 10.55
CA ASP A 164 -5.49 -1.65 11.35
C ASP A 164 -4.86 -1.71 12.75
N ARG A 165 -4.11 -0.66 13.15
CA ARG A 165 -3.44 -0.52 14.45
C ARG A 165 -2.50 -1.69 14.80
N ARG A 166 -1.84 -2.27 13.79
CA ARG A 166 -0.79 -3.30 13.97
C ARG A 166 0.60 -2.71 14.10
N THR A 167 0.77 -1.49 13.60
CA THR A 167 1.99 -0.69 13.75
C THR A 167 1.62 0.74 14.14
N PRO A 168 2.36 1.38 15.05
CA PRO A 168 2.06 2.75 15.48
C PRO A 168 2.45 3.80 14.44
N TYR A 169 3.40 3.50 13.55
CA TYR A 169 3.89 4.41 12.52
C TYR A 169 4.23 3.66 11.23
N ASP A 170 4.16 4.35 10.09
CA ASP A 170 4.53 3.83 8.78
C ASP A 170 6.04 4.04 8.54
N SER A 171 6.83 2.96 8.66
CA SER A 171 8.28 2.99 8.43
C SER A 171 8.66 3.39 7.00
N LEU A 172 7.75 3.28 6.03
CA LEU A 172 8.01 3.48 4.60
C LEU A 172 7.44 4.80 4.06
N ALA A 173 6.90 5.64 4.93
CA ALA A 173 6.23 6.88 4.55
C ALA A 173 7.14 7.78 3.69
N HIS A 174 8.41 7.91 4.10
CA HIS A 174 9.42 8.78 3.48
C HIS A 174 9.97 8.27 2.14
N LEU A 175 9.63 7.05 1.71
CA LEU A 175 10.15 6.54 0.44
C LEU A 175 9.53 7.25 -0.77
N SER A 176 10.37 7.95 -1.52
CA SER A 176 9.98 8.61 -2.77
C SER A 176 9.88 7.63 -3.92
N ARG A 177 8.98 7.92 -4.87
CA ARG A 177 8.86 7.15 -6.12
C ARG A 177 9.99 7.53 -7.07
N PHE A 178 10.38 6.60 -7.93
CA PHE A 178 11.31 6.90 -9.02
C PHE A 178 10.63 7.76 -10.09
N ASN A 179 11.40 8.68 -10.68
CA ASN A 179 10.92 9.49 -11.79
C ASN A 179 10.78 8.62 -13.04
N VAL A 180 9.54 8.40 -13.49
CA VAL A 180 9.25 7.62 -14.71
C VAL A 180 9.54 8.45 -15.97
N ALA A 181 9.45 9.77 -15.90
CA ALA A 181 9.72 10.63 -17.05
C ALA A 181 11.20 10.64 -17.44
N ALA A 182 12.10 10.33 -16.51
CA ALA A 182 13.52 10.15 -16.80
C ALA A 182 13.83 8.80 -17.50
N ASP A 183 12.85 7.88 -17.58
CA ASP A 183 13.01 6.53 -18.13
C ASP A 183 11.99 6.28 -19.25
N TRP A 184 12.06 7.10 -20.31
CA TRP A 184 11.27 6.93 -21.53
C TRP A 184 11.81 5.78 -22.36
N ARG A 185 11.04 4.68 -22.44
CA ARG A 185 11.39 3.49 -23.23
C ARG A 185 10.41 3.19 -24.36
N HIS A 186 9.13 3.44 -24.12
CA HIS A 186 8.06 3.21 -25.09
C HIS A 186 7.08 4.36 -24.96
N ASP A 187 7.19 5.36 -25.83
CA ASP A 187 6.14 6.35 -25.96
C ASP A 187 5.04 5.80 -26.87
N ARG A 188 3.78 6.09 -26.52
CA ARG A 188 2.64 5.70 -27.35
C ARG A 188 2.48 6.74 -28.44
N GLN A 189 3.14 6.52 -29.57
CA GLN A 189 2.99 7.38 -30.73
C GLN A 189 1.65 7.12 -31.43
N ALA A 190 0.98 8.19 -31.87
CA ALA A 190 -0.16 8.07 -32.77
C ALA A 190 0.33 7.60 -34.15
N LEU A 191 -0.30 6.56 -34.69
CA LEU A 191 0.01 6.05 -36.04
C LEU A 191 -0.24 7.15 -37.07
N SER A 192 0.73 7.37 -37.95
CA SER A 192 0.51 8.20 -39.15
C SER A 192 -0.46 7.51 -40.12
N GLN A 193 -1.05 8.28 -41.04
CA GLN A 193 -1.98 7.75 -42.04
C GLN A 193 -1.35 6.63 -42.90
N GLU A 194 -0.06 6.73 -43.20
CA GLU A 194 0.68 5.73 -43.96
C GLU A 194 0.91 4.46 -43.16
N GLU A 195 1.34 4.57 -41.90
CA GLU A 195 1.52 3.43 -41.00
C GLU A 195 0.20 2.72 -40.72
N PHE A 196 -0.89 3.47 -40.61
CA PHE A 196 -2.23 2.93 -40.48
C PHE A 196 -2.64 2.13 -41.71
N THR A 197 -2.36 2.64 -42.91
CA THR A 197 -2.62 1.93 -44.17
C THR A 197 -1.83 0.62 -44.23
N ARG A 198 -0.54 0.67 -43.86
CA ARG A 198 0.32 -0.53 -43.78
C ARG A 198 -0.19 -1.55 -42.76
N LEU A 199 -0.70 -1.09 -41.61
CA LEU A 199 -1.31 -1.96 -40.61
C LEU A 199 -2.58 -2.65 -41.15
N VAL A 200 -3.44 -1.90 -41.84
CA VAL A 200 -4.66 -2.44 -42.46
C VAL A 200 -4.32 -3.47 -43.54
N ASP A 201 -3.31 -3.21 -44.37
CA ASP A 201 -2.89 -4.15 -45.41
C ASP A 201 -2.25 -5.40 -44.83
N ALA A 202 -1.43 -5.27 -43.79
CA ALA A 202 -0.91 -6.40 -43.03
C ALA A 202 -2.03 -7.22 -42.37
N ALA A 203 -3.07 -6.57 -41.85
CA ALA A 203 -4.23 -7.23 -41.25
C ALA A 203 -5.08 -8.01 -42.25
N LYS A 204 -5.14 -7.60 -43.53
CA LYS A 204 -5.85 -8.32 -44.60
C LYS A 204 -5.20 -9.67 -44.91
N VAL A 205 -3.87 -9.72 -44.93
CA VAL A 205 -3.07 -10.92 -45.27
C VAL A 205 -2.72 -11.76 -44.03
N GLY A 206 -2.82 -11.16 -42.84
CA GLY A 206 -2.39 -11.74 -41.57
C GLY A 206 -3.09 -13.05 -41.18
N LYS A 207 -2.36 -13.83 -40.39
CA LYS A 207 -2.84 -15.09 -39.79
C LYS A 207 -4.04 -14.83 -38.87
N ARG A 208 -4.92 -15.82 -38.75
CA ARG A 208 -6.08 -15.79 -37.86
C ARG A 208 -5.65 -15.49 -36.41
N PHE A 209 -6.17 -14.41 -35.84
CA PHE A 209 -5.94 -14.01 -34.45
C PHE A 209 -7.29 -14.04 -33.72
N GLU A 210 -7.33 -14.68 -32.55
CA GLU A 210 -8.55 -14.85 -31.72
C GLU A 210 -9.80 -15.35 -32.49
N GLY A 211 -9.62 -16.23 -33.47
CA GLY A 211 -10.73 -16.83 -34.23
C GLY A 211 -11.30 -15.95 -35.36
N ILE A 212 -10.83 -14.71 -35.54
CA ILE A 212 -11.26 -13.79 -36.58
C ILE A 212 -10.33 -13.92 -37.82
N ARG A 213 -10.92 -14.10 -39.01
CA ARG A 213 -10.18 -14.13 -40.30
C ARG A 213 -9.77 -12.70 -40.68
N GLY A 214 -8.59 -12.49 -41.27
CA GLY A 214 -8.03 -11.15 -41.56
C GLY A 214 -9.01 -10.16 -42.23
N ALA A 215 -9.80 -10.61 -43.21
CA ALA A 215 -10.82 -9.79 -43.87
C ALA A 215 -11.98 -9.34 -42.94
N ALA A 216 -12.26 -10.07 -41.85
CA ALA A 216 -13.24 -9.69 -40.85
C ALA A 216 -12.65 -8.75 -39.77
N SER A 217 -11.33 -8.84 -39.51
CA SER A 217 -10.60 -7.88 -38.66
C SER A 217 -10.58 -6.48 -39.28
N MET A 218 -10.55 -6.37 -40.62
CA MET A 218 -10.67 -5.10 -41.34
C MET A 218 -11.93 -4.30 -40.97
N ARG A 219 -13.04 -4.95 -40.64
CA ARG A 219 -14.28 -4.24 -40.24
C ARG A 219 -14.16 -3.50 -38.92
N PHE A 220 -13.22 -3.89 -38.05
CA PHE A 220 -12.98 -3.22 -36.77
C PHE A 220 -12.07 -2.00 -36.88
N HIS A 221 -11.29 -1.89 -37.96
CA HIS A 221 -10.36 -0.78 -38.18
C HIS A 221 -10.88 0.26 -39.19
N ARG A 222 -12.12 0.13 -39.69
CA ARG A 222 -12.72 1.18 -40.53
C ARG A 222 -13.04 2.38 -39.62
N PRO A 223 -12.56 3.60 -39.92
CA PRO A 223 -12.84 4.76 -39.11
C PRO A 223 -14.27 5.25 -39.39
N ASP A 224 -15.27 4.57 -38.82
CA ASP A 224 -16.59 5.18 -38.65
C ASP A 224 -16.47 6.19 -37.51
N SER A 225 -16.32 7.46 -37.91
CA SER A 225 -16.68 8.67 -37.16
C SER A 225 -16.57 8.65 -35.62
N GLY A 226 -15.48 9.23 -35.11
CA GLY A 226 -15.54 10.14 -33.95
C GLY A 226 -15.46 9.58 -32.54
N LEU A 227 -15.40 8.26 -32.33
CA LEU A 227 -15.33 7.69 -30.98
C LEU A 227 -14.02 6.91 -30.77
N GLY A 228 -13.07 7.54 -30.07
CA GLY A 228 -11.85 6.89 -29.58
C GLY A 228 -12.17 5.85 -28.50
N LEU A 229 -12.60 4.66 -28.92
CA LEU A 229 -12.87 3.52 -28.05
C LEU A 229 -11.56 2.79 -27.70
N ILE A 230 -11.46 2.41 -26.43
CA ILE A 230 -10.33 1.66 -25.86
C ILE A 230 -10.59 0.17 -26.13
N ASP A 231 -9.63 -0.55 -26.73
CA ASP A 231 -9.75 -1.94 -27.25
C ASP A 231 -10.47 -2.99 -26.37
N LYS A 232 -10.55 -2.77 -25.05
CA LYS A 232 -11.18 -3.73 -24.13
C LYS A 232 -12.71 -3.82 -24.24
N ALA A 233 -13.37 -2.91 -24.95
CA ALA A 233 -14.83 -2.91 -25.08
C ALA A 233 -15.36 -3.69 -26.29
N VAL A 234 -14.47 -4.22 -27.15
CA VAL A 234 -14.87 -4.73 -28.49
C VAL A 234 -15.03 -6.27 -28.54
N ALA A 235 -14.80 -6.98 -27.42
CA ALA A 235 -14.96 -8.43 -27.37
C ALA A 235 -16.45 -8.86 -27.33
N ALA A 236 -16.96 -9.25 -28.51
CA ALA A 236 -18.13 -10.06 -28.82
C ALA A 236 -19.54 -9.43 -28.72
N PRO A 237 -20.20 -9.09 -29.84
CA PRO A 237 -21.63 -9.26 -29.96
C PRO A 237 -21.93 -10.76 -30.17
N SER A 238 -22.37 -11.44 -29.12
CA SER A 238 -23.02 -12.75 -29.26
C SER A 238 -24.21 -12.61 -30.21
N ARG A 239 -24.26 -13.48 -31.23
CA ARG A 239 -25.38 -13.60 -32.18
C ARG A 239 -26.69 -13.82 -31.43
N CYS A 240 -27.45 -12.75 -31.24
CA CYS A 240 -28.86 -12.82 -30.91
C CYS A 240 -29.58 -11.97 -31.97
N HIS A 241 -30.41 -12.62 -32.79
CA HIS A 241 -31.32 -11.93 -33.70
C HIS A 241 -32.25 -11.00 -32.91
N THR A 242 -32.22 -9.70 -33.20
CA THR A 242 -33.39 -8.83 -33.06
C THR A 242 -33.42 -7.84 -34.23
N PRO A 243 -34.59 -7.59 -34.85
CA PRO A 243 -34.69 -6.67 -35.96
C PRO A 243 -34.59 -5.22 -35.48
N ILE A 244 -34.04 -4.40 -36.36
CA ILE A 244 -33.86 -2.96 -36.24
C ILE A 244 -35.22 -2.29 -35.96
N VAL A 245 -35.36 -1.67 -34.79
CA VAL A 245 -36.26 -0.54 -34.60
C VAL A 245 -35.51 0.55 -33.85
N SER A 246 -35.47 1.71 -34.48
CA SER A 246 -34.83 2.94 -34.04
C SER A 246 -35.32 3.40 -32.66
N SER A 247 -34.41 3.45 -31.69
CA SER A 247 -34.54 4.36 -30.55
C SER A 247 -33.15 4.73 -30.06
N ILE A 248 -32.78 5.99 -30.31
CA ILE A 248 -31.54 6.59 -29.82
C ILE A 248 -31.67 6.68 -28.29
N ARG A 249 -31.07 5.74 -27.57
CA ARG A 249 -30.77 5.88 -26.14
C ARG A 249 -29.33 6.37 -26.00
N THR A 250 -29.19 7.64 -25.68
CA THR A 250 -27.95 8.27 -25.23
C THR A 250 -27.43 7.52 -23.99
N ALA A 251 -26.36 6.74 -24.17
CA ALA A 251 -25.62 6.18 -23.04
C ALA A 251 -24.70 7.27 -22.48
N SER A 252 -25.09 7.86 -21.35
CA SER A 252 -24.23 8.72 -20.55
C SER A 252 -23.11 7.88 -19.94
N LEU A 253 -21.87 8.07 -20.39
CA LEU A 253 -20.67 7.54 -19.76
C LEU A 253 -19.94 8.68 -19.03
N HIS A 254 -19.79 8.51 -17.72
CA HIS A 254 -19.04 9.38 -16.83
C HIS A 254 -17.59 9.57 -17.35
N SER A 255 -17.31 10.74 -17.94
CA SER A 255 -15.92 11.18 -18.13
C SER A 255 -15.46 11.90 -16.87
N ARG A 256 -14.37 11.42 -16.27
CA ARG A 256 -13.63 12.17 -15.23
C ARG A 256 -12.38 12.75 -15.88
N ALA A 257 -12.59 13.77 -16.72
CA ALA A 257 -11.52 14.57 -17.27
C ALA A 257 -11.33 15.83 -16.39
N LYS A 258 -10.09 16.06 -15.94
CA LYS A 258 -9.66 17.36 -15.41
C LYS A 258 -9.70 18.36 -16.57
N SER A 259 -10.53 19.39 -16.44
CA SER A 259 -10.56 20.54 -17.33
C SER A 259 -9.27 21.38 -17.19
N PRO A 260 -8.59 21.73 -18.29
CA PRO A 260 -7.88 22.99 -18.41
C PRO A 260 -8.83 24.08 -18.94
N ASP A 261 -8.56 25.30 -18.52
CA ASP A 261 -9.33 26.53 -18.67
C ASP A 261 -9.99 26.75 -20.05
N PHE A 262 -11.31 26.97 -20.03
CA PHE A 262 -12.08 27.42 -21.19
C PHE A 262 -12.50 28.88 -20.96
N VAL A 263 -11.83 29.80 -21.66
CA VAL A 263 -12.18 31.22 -21.72
C VAL A 263 -13.41 31.36 -22.63
N MET A 264 -14.56 31.73 -22.04
CA MET A 264 -15.78 32.07 -22.78
C MET A 264 -15.64 33.45 -23.42
N ALA A 265 -15.59 33.49 -24.75
CA ALA A 265 -15.81 34.70 -25.53
C ALA A 265 -17.30 35.06 -25.49
N THR A 266 -17.61 36.27 -24.99
CA THR A 266 -18.96 36.86 -24.98
C THR A 266 -19.27 37.48 -26.35
N PRO A 267 -20.44 37.19 -26.97
CA PRO A 267 -20.89 37.95 -28.12
C PRO A 267 -21.56 39.26 -27.67
N HIS A 268 -21.12 40.33 -28.31
CA HIS A 268 -21.52 41.72 -28.11
C HIS A 268 -22.88 41.97 -28.80
N PHE A 269 -23.89 42.44 -28.08
CA PHE A 269 -25.09 43.06 -28.65
C PHE A 269 -25.20 44.50 -28.14
N PRO A 270 -25.17 45.52 -29.02
CA PRO A 270 -25.52 46.88 -28.64
C PRO A 270 -27.00 47.16 -28.96
N CYS A 271 -27.74 47.75 -28.03
CA CYS A 271 -28.27 49.11 -28.18
C CYS A 271 -29.23 49.45 -27.03
N ALA A 272 -29.14 50.69 -26.60
CA ALA A 272 -29.75 51.28 -25.42
C ALA A 272 -31.21 51.72 -25.62
N LEU A 273 -31.97 51.79 -24.53
CA LEU A 273 -32.92 52.89 -24.30
C LEU A 273 -33.06 53.18 -22.80
N LYS A 274 -32.99 54.47 -22.46
CA LYS A 274 -32.97 55.10 -21.13
C LYS A 274 -34.39 55.30 -20.54
N ILE A 275 -34.40 55.78 -19.28
CA ILE A 275 -35.40 56.58 -18.51
C ILE A 275 -35.97 55.79 -17.31
N ALA A 276 -36.11 56.27 -16.07
CA ALA A 276 -35.50 57.30 -15.24
C ALA A 276 -36.04 57.09 -13.79
N ASN A 277 -35.24 57.50 -12.79
CA ASN A 277 -35.53 57.93 -11.41
C ASN A 277 -36.91 57.64 -10.73
N ALA A 278 -36.85 57.15 -9.49
CA ALA A 278 -37.30 57.91 -8.30
C ALA A 278 -36.92 57.23 -6.95
N ARG A 279 -36.34 58.04 -6.06
CA ARG A 279 -36.18 57.82 -4.60
C ARG A 279 -37.54 57.73 -3.89
N ALA A 280 -37.63 57.00 -2.78
CA ALA A 280 -37.88 57.60 -1.44
C ALA A 280 -37.96 56.54 -0.33
N ARG A 281 -37.40 56.93 0.81
CA ARG A 281 -37.55 56.32 2.14
C ARG A 281 -39.00 56.39 2.60
N ARG A 282 -39.47 55.37 3.30
CA ARG A 282 -40.02 55.43 4.67
C ARG A 282 -39.98 54.04 5.27
#